data_AF-H2EV76-F1
#
_entry.id   AF-H2EV76-F1
#
_cell.length_a   1.000
_cell.length_b   1.000
_cell.length_c   1.000
_cell.angle_alpha   90.00
_cell.angle_beta   90.00
_cell.angle_gamma   90.00
#
_symmetry.space_group_name_H-M   'P 1'
#
loop_
_entity.id
_entity.type
_entity.pdbx_description
1 polymer ?
#
loop_
_entity_poly.entity_id
_entity_poly.type
_entity_poly.pdbx_seq_one_letter_code
_entity_poly.pdbx_strand_id
1 'polypeptide(L)'
;MTIRERLLELREEFFNFVAFSFQKLATIFGFPDNPGMLLTPLKRYYWNPKSLAENLPIRTVRFPPDTHPQNYIEILIGDSPKPSPIPRIFYESNTDGFYSFYMENYKNIIFLPNWLSEFLQVQCNFCLDISFLEVCREVVFAILVTYYYMISFRIFIAWLISINPYTFPIAYFIAFVDWIEEYAIGLMPVIGGIGLATPLLLTLIGKAADSLNHLVFTMPFLPSEGVPGKAIVNGDVKDVLIFKYLPILWYKYPIPNEIREFWYNERKDILNYMQEAYKNVDIQFLPDRVINDSNLLDFPLKQISLNLFPSEQLNSNLIISSQFDSVQEITHSLTQQLESYIFFVSNLSF
;
A
#
# COMPACT_ATOMS: atom_id res chain seq x y z
N MET A 1 -59.89 -13.15 7.56
CA MET A 1 -58.69 -12.38 7.89
C MET A 1 -58.61 -11.20 6.95
N THR A 2 -58.67 -9.97 7.46
CA THR A 2 -58.63 -8.76 6.60
C THR A 2 -57.20 -8.47 6.13
N ILE A 3 -57.03 -7.77 5.00
CA ILE A 3 -55.70 -7.36 4.47
C ILE A 3 -54.90 -6.61 5.55
N ARG A 4 -55.60 -5.85 6.40
CA ARG A 4 -55.03 -5.12 7.53
C ARG A 4 -54.41 -6.05 8.58
N GLU A 5 -55.06 -7.17 8.90
CA GLU A 5 -54.52 -8.16 9.85
C GLU A 5 -53.24 -8.81 9.30
N ARG A 6 -53.21 -9.18 8.01
CA ARG A 6 -52.00 -9.73 7.38
C ARG A 6 -50.84 -8.74 7.34
N LEU A 7 -51.12 -7.45 7.12
CA LEU A 7 -50.09 -6.41 7.16
C LEU A 7 -49.53 -6.20 8.57
N LEU A 8 -50.36 -6.34 9.60
CA LEU A 8 -49.90 -6.26 10.99
C LEU A 8 -49.03 -7.46 11.36
N GLU A 9 -49.43 -8.66 10.94
CA GLU A 9 -48.68 -9.90 11.15
C GLU A 9 -47.30 -9.85 10.46
N LEU A 10 -47.25 -9.46 9.18
CA LEU A 10 -45.99 -9.26 8.45
C LEU A 10 -45.09 -8.20 9.09
N ARG A 11 -45.69 -7.13 9.62
CA ARG A 11 -44.95 -6.08 10.33
C ARG A 11 -44.30 -6.63 11.60
N GLU A 12 -45.03 -7.45 12.37
CA GLU A 12 -44.51 -8.09 13.57
C GLU A 12 -43.41 -9.10 13.26
N GLU A 13 -43.59 -9.93 12.23
CA GLU A 13 -42.54 -10.84 11.75
C GLU A 13 -41.27 -10.09 11.33
N PHE A 14 -41.42 -9.00 10.59
CA PHE A 14 -40.31 -8.16 10.19
C PHE A 14 -39.58 -7.55 11.40
N PHE A 15 -40.32 -7.00 12.37
CA PHE A 15 -39.71 -6.45 13.58
C PHE A 15 -38.97 -7.51 14.39
N ASN A 16 -39.54 -8.71 14.52
CA ASN A 16 -38.90 -9.83 15.22
C ASN A 16 -37.63 -10.29 14.51
N PHE A 17 -37.66 -10.37 13.18
CA PHE A 17 -36.49 -10.72 12.37
C PHE A 17 -35.36 -9.70 12.50
N VAL A 18 -35.69 -8.40 12.44
CA VAL A 18 -34.73 -7.31 12.61
C VAL A 18 -34.14 -7.34 14.03
N ALA A 19 -34.99 -7.46 15.06
CA ALA A 19 -34.55 -7.52 16.45
C ALA A 19 -33.59 -8.70 16.71
N PHE A 20 -33.94 -9.89 16.21
CA PHE A 20 -33.09 -11.08 16.32
C PHE A 20 -31.74 -10.90 15.62
N SER A 21 -31.75 -10.31 14.42
CA SER A 21 -30.54 -10.03 13.65
C SER A 21 -29.61 -9.04 14.38
N PHE A 22 -30.18 -7.96 14.93
CA PHE A 22 -29.42 -7.01 15.75
C PHE A 22 -28.87 -7.64 17.02
N GLN A 23 -29.65 -8.47 17.70
CA GLN A 23 -29.19 -9.16 18.91
C GLN A 23 -28.02 -10.10 18.60
N LYS A 24 -28.09 -10.84 17.48
CA LYS A 24 -27.01 -11.75 17.04
C LYS A 24 -25.73 -10.99 16.67
N LEU A 25 -25.85 -9.81 16.06
CA LEU A 25 -24.73 -8.91 15.83
C LEU A 25 -24.18 -8.35 17.15
N ALA A 26 -25.05 -7.94 18.06
CA ALA A 26 -24.66 -7.37 19.35
C ALA A 26 -23.96 -8.39 20.27
N THR A 27 -24.30 -9.68 20.22
CA THR A 27 -23.57 -10.72 20.95
C THR A 27 -22.10 -10.83 20.53
N ILE A 28 -21.76 -10.53 19.27
CA ILE A 28 -20.35 -10.48 18.81
C ILE A 28 -19.57 -9.39 19.56
N PHE A 29 -20.25 -8.32 19.99
CA PHE A 29 -19.69 -7.20 20.73
C PHE A 29 -19.84 -7.34 22.27
N GLY A 30 -20.27 -8.51 22.76
CA GLY A 30 -20.38 -8.82 24.19
C GLY A 30 -21.68 -8.39 24.86
N PHE A 31 -22.76 -8.10 24.12
CA PHE A 31 -24.09 -7.92 24.69
C PHE A 31 -24.65 -9.27 25.20
N PRO A 32 -25.38 -9.34 26.34
CA PRO A 32 -25.91 -8.24 27.16
C PRO A 32 -24.96 -7.74 28.27
N ASP A 33 -23.86 -8.45 28.54
CA ASP A 33 -23.00 -8.17 29.70
C ASP A 33 -22.16 -6.91 29.52
N ASN A 34 -21.92 -6.49 28.28
CA ASN A 34 -21.32 -5.21 27.94
C ASN A 34 -22.43 -4.15 27.80
N PRO A 35 -22.60 -3.22 28.77
CA PRO A 35 -23.63 -2.17 28.72
C PRO A 35 -23.42 -1.14 27.59
N GLY A 36 -22.35 -1.29 26.81
CA GLY A 36 -22.02 -0.43 25.69
C GLY A 36 -21.46 0.92 26.12
N MET A 37 -21.38 1.84 25.17
CA MET A 37 -20.93 3.21 25.42
C MET A 37 -22.04 4.01 26.09
N LEU A 38 -21.72 4.70 27.19
CA LEU A 38 -22.67 5.55 27.92
C LEU A 38 -23.24 6.63 26.99
N LEU A 39 -24.56 6.65 26.82
CA LEU A 39 -25.28 7.62 25.97
C LEU A 39 -25.15 9.07 26.45
N THR A 40 -24.77 9.26 27.71
CA THR A 40 -24.45 10.57 28.27
C THR A 40 -23.04 10.53 28.88
N PRO A 41 -22.14 11.42 28.44
CA PRO A 41 -20.82 11.48 29.03
C PRO A 41 -20.92 12.00 30.48
N LEU A 42 -20.22 11.36 31.42
CA LEU A 42 -20.12 11.81 32.82
C LEU A 42 -19.64 13.28 32.87
N LYS A 43 -20.03 14.05 33.91
CA LYS A 43 -19.60 15.45 34.13
C LYS A 43 -18.08 15.70 34.00
N ARG A 44 -17.25 14.66 34.20
CA ARG A 44 -15.79 14.68 34.00
C ARG A 44 -15.36 14.88 32.54
N TYR A 45 -16.24 14.59 31.58
CA TYR A 45 -16.01 14.73 30.14
C TYR A 45 -15.93 16.20 29.68
N TYR A 46 -16.62 17.12 30.37
CA TYR A 46 -16.50 18.56 30.10
C TYR A 46 -15.12 19.13 30.46
N TRP A 47 -14.35 18.40 31.29
CA TRP A 47 -12.98 18.75 31.70
C TRP A 47 -11.94 17.77 31.16
N ASN A 48 -12.30 17.00 30.13
CA ASN A 48 -11.31 16.21 29.41
C ASN A 48 -10.53 17.18 28.52
N PRO A 49 -9.19 17.27 28.60
CA PRO A 49 -8.43 17.94 27.56
C PRO A 49 -8.87 17.29 26.25
N LYS A 50 -9.38 18.10 25.32
CA LYS A 50 -9.77 17.67 23.96
C LYS A 50 -8.79 16.60 23.51
N SER A 51 -9.30 15.46 23.06
CA SER A 51 -8.44 14.35 22.64
C SER A 51 -7.36 14.91 21.71
N LEU A 52 -6.11 14.41 21.80
CA LEU A 52 -4.99 14.96 21.01
C LEU A 52 -5.36 15.10 19.52
N ALA A 53 -6.21 14.20 19.02
CA ALA A 53 -6.80 14.21 17.68
C ALA A 53 -7.77 15.37 17.38
N GLU A 54 -8.51 15.89 18.37
CA GLU A 54 -9.45 17.01 18.20
C GLU A 54 -8.78 18.36 18.02
N ASN A 55 -7.55 18.54 18.52
CA ASN A 55 -6.79 19.77 18.39
C ASN A 55 -5.94 19.83 17.09
N LEU A 56 -5.92 18.75 16.30
CA LEU A 56 -5.13 18.70 15.08
C LEU A 56 -5.69 19.65 14.01
N PRO A 57 -4.83 20.34 13.26
CA PRO A 57 -5.25 21.15 12.13
C PRO A 57 -5.90 20.30 11.03
N ILE A 58 -6.82 20.89 10.28
CA ILE A 58 -7.41 20.28 9.08
C ILE A 58 -6.63 20.80 7.87
N ARG A 59 -6.12 19.87 7.04
CA ARG A 59 -5.41 20.24 5.82
C ARG A 59 -6.38 20.51 4.68
N THR A 60 -6.49 21.76 4.26
CA THR A 60 -7.31 22.16 3.11
C THR A 60 -6.48 22.14 1.84
N VAL A 61 -6.81 21.25 0.91
CA VAL A 61 -6.24 21.23 -0.45
C VAL A 61 -7.31 21.71 -1.41
N ARG A 62 -6.94 22.56 -2.37
CA ARG A 62 -7.88 23.04 -3.39
C ARG A 62 -8.18 21.91 -4.37
N PHE A 63 -9.46 21.74 -4.69
CA PHE A 63 -9.91 20.84 -5.75
C PHE A 63 -10.81 21.61 -6.74
N PRO A 64 -10.58 21.49 -8.06
CA PRO A 64 -9.43 20.85 -8.71
C PRO A 64 -8.09 21.54 -8.37
N PRO A 65 -6.95 20.87 -8.58
CA PRO A 65 -5.63 21.43 -8.24
C PRO A 65 -5.28 22.66 -9.08
N ASP A 66 -4.41 23.51 -8.56
CA ASP A 66 -3.83 24.63 -9.30
C ASP A 66 -2.90 24.13 -10.41
N THR A 67 -2.94 24.78 -11.58
CA THR A 67 -2.11 24.43 -12.74
C THR A 67 -0.74 25.07 -12.62
N HIS A 68 0.31 24.26 -12.67
CA HIS A 68 1.71 24.67 -12.63
C HIS A 68 2.49 24.01 -13.78
N PRO A 69 2.32 24.48 -15.03
CA PRO A 69 2.97 23.87 -16.18
C PRO A 69 4.49 23.97 -16.06
N GLN A 70 5.17 22.84 -16.23
CA GLN A 70 6.63 22.70 -16.17
C GLN A 70 7.24 22.75 -17.57
N ASN A 71 6.49 22.33 -18.59
CA ASN A 71 6.96 22.19 -19.97
C ASN A 71 6.14 23.05 -20.95
N TYR A 72 6.75 23.46 -22.07
CA TYR A 72 6.03 24.19 -23.14
C TYR A 72 4.85 23.41 -23.72
N ILE A 73 4.93 22.07 -23.73
CA ILE A 73 3.85 21.20 -24.18
C ILE A 73 2.67 21.28 -23.22
N GLU A 74 2.92 21.33 -21.90
CA GLU A 74 1.88 21.49 -20.88
C GLU A 74 1.24 22.88 -20.94
N ILE A 75 1.99 23.91 -21.35
CA ILE A 75 1.40 25.24 -21.62
C ILE A 75 0.42 25.17 -22.80
N LEU A 76 0.74 24.39 -23.83
CA LEU A 76 -0.08 24.29 -25.05
C LEU A 76 -1.32 23.39 -24.86
N ILE A 77 -1.15 22.22 -24.24
CA ILE A 77 -2.18 21.19 -24.12
C ILE A 77 -2.95 21.29 -22.79
N GLY A 78 -2.31 21.81 -21.75
CA GLY A 78 -2.78 21.80 -20.38
C GLY A 78 -1.86 20.98 -19.47
N ASP A 79 -1.77 21.40 -18.20
CA ASP A 79 -0.99 20.72 -17.17
C ASP A 79 -1.70 19.44 -16.70
N SER A 80 -0.92 18.40 -16.43
CA SER A 80 -1.41 17.17 -15.80
C SER A 80 -1.75 17.44 -14.33
N PRO A 81 -2.96 17.12 -13.85
CA PRO A 81 -3.30 17.32 -12.46
C PRO A 81 -2.46 16.41 -11.55
N LYS A 82 -1.66 17.02 -10.67
CA LYS A 82 -0.81 16.30 -9.72
C LYS A 82 -1.43 16.35 -8.32
N PRO A 83 -1.46 15.23 -7.57
CA PRO A 83 -1.86 15.26 -6.17
C PRO A 83 -0.81 15.98 -5.34
N SER A 84 -1.23 16.53 -4.19
CA SER A 84 -0.31 17.12 -3.21
C SER A 84 -0.22 16.21 -1.98
N PRO A 85 0.64 15.18 -1.97
CA PRO A 85 0.77 14.29 -0.83
C PRO A 85 1.44 15.00 0.37
N ILE A 86 1.30 14.42 1.55
CA ILE A 86 1.98 14.91 2.76
C ILE A 86 3.45 14.45 2.70
N PRO A 87 4.42 15.38 2.77
CA PRO A 87 5.83 15.02 2.72
C PRO A 87 6.25 14.27 3.98
N ARG A 88 7.11 13.25 3.79
CA ARG A 88 7.76 12.51 4.88
C ARG A 88 9.20 13.03 4.99
N ILE A 89 9.61 13.42 6.18
CA ILE A 89 10.96 13.94 6.43
C ILE A 89 11.74 12.85 7.15
N PHE A 90 12.67 12.24 6.42
CA PHE A 90 13.58 11.23 6.97
C PHE A 90 14.67 11.89 7.81
N TYR A 91 15.02 11.23 8.91
CA TYR A 91 16.14 11.64 9.73
C TYR A 91 16.88 10.40 10.24
N GLU A 92 18.20 10.48 10.28
CA GLU A 92 19.05 9.43 10.80
C GLU A 92 19.52 9.86 12.20
N SER A 93 19.34 9.00 13.20
CA SER A 93 19.87 9.19 14.54
C SER A 93 20.31 7.87 15.13
N ASN A 94 21.44 7.86 15.84
CA ASN A 94 21.93 6.68 16.55
C ASN A 94 20.95 6.21 17.64
N THR A 95 20.10 7.08 18.18
CA THR A 95 19.13 6.70 19.21
C THR A 95 17.81 6.16 18.64
N ASP A 96 17.39 6.71 17.51
CA ASP A 96 16.04 6.48 16.97
C ASP A 96 16.06 5.49 15.79
N GLY A 97 17.19 5.34 15.10
CA GLY A 97 17.39 4.44 13.97
C GLY A 97 17.57 5.17 12.63
N PHE A 98 17.94 4.41 11.59
CA PHE A 98 18.27 4.91 10.25
C PHE A 98 17.07 5.12 9.32
N TYR A 99 15.98 4.40 9.53
CA TYR A 99 14.76 4.51 8.71
C TYR A 99 13.68 5.37 9.35
N SER A 100 14.05 6.15 10.37
CA SER A 100 13.11 6.98 11.09
C SER A 100 12.65 8.16 10.23
N PHE A 101 11.35 8.44 10.28
CA PHE A 101 10.81 9.63 9.65
C PHE A 101 9.67 10.18 10.48
N TYR A 102 9.40 11.46 10.28
CA TYR A 102 8.20 12.08 10.79
C TYR A 102 7.42 12.75 9.66
N MET A 103 6.12 12.87 9.89
CA MET A 103 5.21 13.59 9.00
C MET A 103 4.33 14.52 9.83
N GLU A 104 3.84 15.60 9.22
CA GLU A 104 2.88 16.49 9.89
C GLU A 104 1.57 15.74 10.16
N ASN A 105 1.04 15.88 11.38
CA ASN A 105 -0.19 15.20 11.78
C ASN A 105 -1.40 16.11 11.55
N TYR A 106 -2.30 15.69 10.67
CA TYR A 106 -3.54 16.38 10.34
C TYR A 106 -4.76 15.52 10.68
N LYS A 107 -5.88 16.18 10.95
CA LYS A 107 -7.13 15.49 11.30
C LYS A 107 -7.70 14.62 10.16
N ASN A 108 -7.43 14.99 8.91
CA ASN A 108 -7.97 14.36 7.71
C ASN A 108 -6.99 13.41 7.02
N ILE A 109 -5.90 13.00 7.66
CA ILE A 109 -4.97 12.00 7.10
C ILE A 109 -5.69 10.66 6.98
N ILE A 110 -5.52 10.04 5.81
CA ILE A 110 -6.02 8.69 5.54
C ILE A 110 -4.81 7.78 5.42
N PHE A 111 -4.77 6.75 6.26
CA PHE A 111 -3.79 5.69 6.15
C PHE A 111 -4.39 4.49 5.44
N LEU A 112 -3.52 3.70 4.82
CA LEU A 112 -3.89 2.35 4.40
C LEU A 112 -4.31 1.51 5.62
N PRO A 113 -5.25 0.58 5.48
CA PRO A 113 -5.49 -0.42 6.52
C PRO A 113 -4.22 -1.23 6.81
N ASN A 114 -3.98 -1.58 8.08
CA ASN A 114 -2.79 -2.34 8.49
C ASN A 114 -2.61 -3.64 7.70
N TRP A 115 -3.70 -4.39 7.49
CA TRP A 115 -3.66 -5.65 6.74
C TRP A 115 -3.22 -5.45 5.28
N LEU A 116 -3.61 -4.33 4.67
CA LEU A 116 -3.27 -4.02 3.27
C LEU A 116 -1.82 -3.54 3.18
N SER A 117 -1.36 -2.73 4.14
CA SER A 117 0.04 -2.33 4.23
C SER A 117 0.95 -3.54 4.44
N GLU A 118 0.60 -4.46 5.35
CA GLU A 118 1.32 -5.72 5.57
C GLU A 118 1.36 -6.57 4.30
N PHE A 119 0.21 -6.72 3.61
CA PHE A 119 0.14 -7.47 2.36
C PHE A 119 1.08 -6.89 1.28
N LEU A 120 1.06 -5.58 1.07
CA LEU A 120 1.90 -4.91 0.07
C LEU A 120 3.40 -5.05 0.40
N GLN A 121 3.76 -4.97 1.67
CA GLN A 121 5.16 -5.07 2.09
C GLN A 121 5.69 -6.50 1.99
N VAL A 122 4.91 -7.49 2.44
CA VAL A 122 5.35 -8.89 2.52
C VAL A 122 5.20 -9.62 1.19
N GLN A 123 4.09 -9.43 0.47
CA GLN A 123 3.82 -10.17 -0.77
C GLN A 123 4.30 -9.45 -2.03
N CYS A 124 4.25 -8.11 -2.05
CA CYS A 124 4.73 -7.33 -3.18
C CYS A 124 6.17 -6.80 -2.99
N ASN A 125 6.82 -7.14 -1.87
CA ASN A 125 8.19 -6.71 -1.51
C ASN A 125 8.39 -5.17 -1.47
N PHE A 126 7.32 -4.37 -1.34
CA PHE A 126 7.41 -2.91 -1.25
C PHE A 126 7.81 -2.45 0.16
N CYS A 127 9.07 -2.64 0.55
CA CYS A 127 9.53 -2.31 1.90
C CYS A 127 10.06 -0.88 2.03
N LEU A 128 10.99 -0.45 1.18
CA LEU A 128 11.59 0.89 1.25
C LEU A 128 11.17 1.78 0.08
N ASP A 129 11.06 1.22 -1.12
CA ASP A 129 10.66 1.96 -2.30
C ASP A 129 9.13 2.09 -2.39
N ILE A 130 8.63 3.32 -2.25
CA ILE A 130 7.21 3.64 -2.39
C ILE A 130 6.87 4.24 -3.75
N SER A 131 7.87 4.46 -4.62
CA SER A 131 7.71 5.22 -5.87
C SER A 131 6.60 4.66 -6.74
N PHE A 132 6.49 3.34 -6.83
CA PHE A 132 5.43 2.68 -7.58
C PHE A 132 4.02 2.98 -7.03
N LEU A 133 3.84 2.97 -5.70
CA LEU A 133 2.55 3.29 -5.09
C LEU A 133 2.18 4.76 -5.28
N GLU A 134 3.17 5.66 -5.24
CA GLU A 134 2.95 7.08 -5.50
C GLU A 134 2.52 7.32 -6.95
N VAL A 135 3.18 6.68 -7.91
CA VAL A 135 2.77 6.72 -9.33
C VAL A 135 1.37 6.16 -9.51
N CYS A 136 1.03 5.04 -8.86
CA CYS A 136 -0.31 4.48 -8.92
C CYS A 136 -1.37 5.47 -8.38
N ARG A 137 -1.11 6.09 -7.23
CA ARG A 137 -1.97 7.15 -6.66
C ARG A 137 -2.11 8.34 -7.62
N GLU A 138 -1.03 8.79 -8.24
CA GLU A 138 -1.03 9.89 -9.21
C GLU A 138 -1.87 9.58 -10.45
N VAL A 139 -1.73 8.38 -11.02
CA VAL A 139 -2.53 7.94 -12.17
C VAL A 139 -4.02 7.88 -11.81
N VAL A 140 -4.38 7.30 -10.67
CA VAL A 140 -5.78 7.25 -10.21
C VAL A 140 -6.33 8.66 -9.98
N PHE A 141 -5.54 9.56 -9.37
CA PHE A 141 -5.93 10.95 -9.16
C PHE A 141 -6.16 11.68 -10.49
N ALA A 142 -5.27 11.50 -11.47
CA ALA A 142 -5.39 12.11 -12.79
C ALA A 142 -6.62 11.62 -13.54
N ILE A 143 -6.94 10.33 -13.45
CA ILE A 143 -8.17 9.75 -14.02
C ILE A 143 -9.41 10.40 -13.39
N LEU A 144 -9.45 10.53 -12.06
CA LEU A 144 -10.60 11.15 -11.36
C LEU A 144 -10.77 12.63 -11.73
N VAL A 145 -9.69 13.40 -11.79
CA VAL A 145 -9.75 14.82 -12.16
C VAL A 145 -10.16 14.99 -13.62
N THR A 146 -9.62 14.17 -14.53
CA THR A 146 -10.01 14.18 -15.93
C THR A 146 -11.50 13.88 -16.07
N TYR A 147 -11.99 12.86 -15.37
CA TYR A 147 -13.41 12.51 -15.38
C TYR A 147 -14.30 13.62 -14.78
N TYR A 148 -13.84 14.28 -13.71
CA TYR A 148 -14.52 15.45 -13.14
C TYR A 148 -14.68 16.59 -14.16
N TYR A 149 -13.62 16.89 -14.92
CA TYR A 149 -13.68 17.88 -16.00
C TYR A 149 -14.59 17.44 -17.14
N MET A 150 -14.60 16.15 -17.48
CA MET A 150 -15.51 15.61 -18.51
C MET A 150 -16.99 15.81 -18.12
N ILE A 151 -17.37 15.54 -16.87
CA ILE A 151 -18.75 15.80 -16.41
C ILE A 151 -19.05 17.29 -16.40
N SER A 152 -18.11 18.12 -15.94
CA SER A 152 -18.27 19.58 -15.94
C SER A 152 -18.48 20.14 -17.36
N PHE A 153 -17.70 19.66 -18.32
CA PHE A 153 -17.84 20.02 -19.72
C PHE A 153 -19.16 19.50 -20.32
N ARG A 154 -19.59 18.29 -19.95
CA ARG A 154 -20.92 17.76 -20.33
C ARG A 154 -22.06 18.66 -19.84
N ILE A 155 -22.00 19.14 -18.60
CA ILE A 155 -22.99 20.11 -18.08
C ILE A 155 -22.99 21.38 -18.92
N PHE A 156 -21.82 21.97 -19.18
CA PHE A 156 -21.70 23.18 -20.01
C PHE A 156 -22.31 23.00 -21.41
N ILE A 157 -22.06 21.85 -22.02
CA ILE A 157 -22.60 21.49 -23.34
C ILE A 157 -24.11 21.27 -23.32
N ALA A 158 -24.66 20.66 -22.25
CA ALA A 158 -26.10 20.51 -22.09
C ALA A 158 -26.82 21.87 -22.03
N TRP A 159 -26.21 22.87 -21.38
CA TRP A 159 -26.69 24.25 -21.42
C TRP A 159 -26.65 24.84 -22.83
N LEU A 160 -25.62 24.52 -23.62
CA LEU A 160 -25.48 25.00 -25.00
C LEU A 160 -26.54 24.39 -25.94
N ILE A 161 -26.85 23.09 -25.80
CA ILE A 161 -27.93 22.43 -26.56
C ILE A 161 -29.30 23.04 -26.23
N SER A 162 -29.51 23.47 -24.98
CA SER A 162 -30.76 24.15 -24.59
C SER A 162 -30.99 25.46 -25.36
N ILE A 163 -29.93 26.11 -25.84
CA ILE A 163 -30.01 27.35 -26.63
C ILE A 163 -30.00 27.04 -28.13
N ASN A 164 -29.21 26.06 -28.56
CA ASN A 164 -29.05 25.67 -29.95
C ASN A 164 -29.32 24.16 -30.14
N PRO A 165 -30.44 23.75 -30.77
CA PRO A 165 -30.88 22.36 -30.83
C PRO A 165 -30.09 21.46 -31.81
N TYR A 166 -28.95 21.90 -32.34
CA TYR A 166 -28.07 21.02 -33.11
C TYR A 166 -27.33 20.05 -32.18
N THR A 167 -27.77 18.79 -32.19
CA THR A 167 -27.29 17.73 -31.29
C THR A 167 -26.09 16.97 -31.84
N PHE A 168 -25.82 17.04 -33.14
CA PHE A 168 -24.67 16.37 -33.77
C PHE A 168 -23.50 17.37 -33.93
N PRO A 169 -22.25 17.04 -33.53
CA PRO A 169 -21.73 15.76 -33.04
C PRO A 169 -21.79 15.57 -31.52
N ILE A 170 -22.35 16.55 -30.82
CA ILE A 170 -22.33 16.68 -29.35
C ILE A 170 -22.92 15.45 -28.62
N ALA A 171 -23.93 14.82 -29.21
CA ALA A 171 -24.58 13.63 -28.66
C ALA A 171 -23.63 12.46 -28.40
N TYR A 172 -22.58 12.28 -29.22
CA TYR A 172 -21.59 11.21 -28.97
C TYR A 172 -20.75 11.46 -27.73
N PHE A 173 -20.39 12.72 -27.49
CA PHE A 173 -19.64 13.08 -26.29
C PHE A 173 -20.49 12.87 -25.03
N ILE A 174 -21.77 13.24 -25.08
CA ILE A 174 -22.72 13.03 -23.98
C ILE A 174 -22.85 11.52 -23.68
N ALA A 175 -23.06 10.68 -24.69
CA ALA A 175 -23.16 9.23 -24.50
C ALA A 175 -21.92 8.59 -23.86
N PHE A 176 -20.72 9.16 -24.09
CA PHE A 176 -19.48 8.67 -23.47
C PHE A 176 -19.37 9.00 -21.98
N VAL A 177 -19.99 10.09 -21.52
CA VAL A 177 -19.93 10.55 -20.12
C VAL A 177 -21.08 9.97 -19.28
N ASP A 178 -22.24 9.76 -19.90
CA ASP A 178 -23.51 9.52 -19.22
C ASP A 178 -23.66 8.11 -18.62
N TRP A 179 -22.80 7.13 -18.97
CA TRP A 179 -22.95 5.75 -18.48
C TRP A 179 -22.96 5.61 -16.94
N ILE A 180 -22.19 6.41 -16.19
CA ILE A 180 -22.25 6.44 -14.72
C ILE A 180 -23.44 7.26 -14.23
N GLU A 181 -23.80 8.34 -14.92
CA GLU A 181 -24.92 9.21 -14.55
C GLU A 181 -26.24 8.46 -14.67
N GLU A 182 -26.44 7.65 -15.71
CA GLU A 182 -27.62 6.79 -15.88
C GLU A 182 -27.80 5.82 -14.71
N TYR A 183 -26.70 5.21 -14.24
CA TYR A 183 -26.74 4.37 -13.04
C TYR A 183 -27.09 5.18 -11.78
N ALA A 184 -26.53 6.39 -11.64
CA ALA A 184 -26.81 7.28 -10.51
C ALA A 184 -28.26 7.80 -10.49
N ILE A 185 -28.85 8.08 -11.66
CA ILE A 185 -30.26 8.50 -11.79
C ILE A 185 -31.20 7.38 -11.32
N GLY A 186 -30.87 6.11 -11.59
CA GLY A 186 -31.68 4.97 -11.14
C GLY A 186 -31.75 4.82 -9.62
N LEU A 187 -30.76 5.34 -8.88
CA LEU A 187 -30.69 5.27 -7.42
C LEU A 187 -31.23 6.50 -6.71
N MET A 188 -31.24 7.66 -7.37
CA MET A 188 -31.44 8.96 -6.71
C MET A 188 -32.81 9.58 -7.05
N PRO A 189 -33.56 10.06 -6.04
CA PRO A 189 -34.81 10.77 -6.29
C PRO A 189 -34.56 12.16 -6.88
N VAL A 190 -35.50 12.63 -7.70
CA VAL A 190 -35.55 14.03 -8.16
C VAL A 190 -36.25 14.86 -7.09
N ILE A 191 -35.56 15.85 -6.53
CA ILE A 191 -36.11 16.74 -5.49
C ILE A 191 -36.31 18.13 -6.09
N GLY A 192 -37.55 18.62 -6.10
CA GLY A 192 -37.87 19.97 -6.59
C GLY A 192 -37.60 20.20 -8.08
N GLY A 193 -37.63 19.14 -8.90
CA GLY A 193 -37.35 19.21 -10.33
C GLY A 193 -35.86 19.24 -10.71
N ILE A 194 -34.95 19.23 -9.73
CA ILE A 194 -33.51 19.15 -9.95
C ILE A 194 -33.07 17.70 -9.74
N GLY A 195 -32.41 17.13 -10.75
CA GLY A 195 -31.76 15.82 -10.63
C GLY A 195 -30.56 15.90 -9.69
N LEU A 196 -30.59 15.15 -8.60
CA LEU A 196 -29.48 15.13 -7.62
C LEU A 196 -28.32 14.21 -8.05
N ALA A 197 -28.51 13.38 -9.08
CA ALA A 197 -27.51 12.42 -9.53
C ALA A 197 -26.18 13.07 -9.90
N THR A 198 -26.20 14.07 -10.80
CA THR A 198 -25.00 14.78 -11.28
C THR A 198 -24.24 15.51 -10.16
N PRO A 199 -24.86 16.38 -9.33
CA PRO A 199 -24.14 17.07 -8.27
C PRO A 199 -23.61 16.13 -7.19
N LEU A 200 -24.32 15.05 -6.86
CA LEU A 200 -23.82 14.03 -5.94
C LEU A 200 -22.63 13.27 -6.54
N LEU A 201 -22.68 12.94 -7.83
CA LEU A 201 -21.57 12.29 -8.53
C LEU A 201 -20.32 13.17 -8.52
N LEU A 202 -20.44 14.47 -8.82
CA LEU A 202 -19.32 15.43 -8.69
C LEU A 202 -18.78 15.48 -7.26
N THR A 203 -19.67 15.48 -6.27
CA THR A 203 -19.28 15.51 -4.85
C THR A 203 -18.53 14.25 -4.45
N LEU A 204 -18.98 13.09 -4.93
CA LEU A 204 -18.35 11.80 -4.65
C LEU A 204 -16.97 11.73 -5.30
N ILE A 205 -16.84 12.10 -6.57
CA ILE A 205 -15.56 12.14 -7.29
C ILE A 205 -14.60 13.13 -6.63
N GLY A 206 -15.09 14.33 -6.27
CA GLY A 206 -14.31 15.32 -5.56
C GLY A 206 -13.81 14.82 -4.21
N LYS A 207 -14.67 14.15 -3.43
CA LYS A 207 -14.30 13.54 -2.14
C LYS A 207 -13.31 12.37 -2.32
N ALA A 208 -13.48 11.56 -3.37
CA ALA A 208 -12.55 10.49 -3.69
C ALA A 208 -11.17 11.05 -4.06
N ALA A 209 -11.11 12.09 -4.89
CA ALA A 209 -9.87 12.76 -5.24
C ALA A 209 -9.22 13.46 -4.03
N ASP A 210 -10.02 14.09 -3.17
CA ASP A 210 -9.53 14.66 -1.90
C ASP A 210 -8.93 13.58 -0.99
N SER A 211 -9.58 12.41 -0.90
CA SER A 211 -9.05 11.28 -0.13
C SER A 211 -7.68 10.79 -0.62
N LEU A 212 -7.40 10.88 -1.92
CA LEU A 212 -6.08 10.56 -2.48
C LEU A 212 -5.01 11.59 -2.12
N ASN A 213 -5.37 12.88 -2.00
CA ASN A 213 -4.46 13.93 -1.55
C ASN A 213 -4.06 13.76 -0.07
N HIS A 214 -4.95 13.17 0.75
CA HIS A 214 -4.69 12.88 2.16
C HIS A 214 -4.21 11.46 2.41
N LEU A 215 -4.08 10.63 1.38
CA LEU A 215 -3.56 9.26 1.49
C LEU A 215 -2.04 9.28 1.70
N VAL A 216 -1.60 8.71 2.82
CA VAL A 216 -0.17 8.62 3.16
C VAL A 216 0.30 7.18 3.27
N PHE A 217 1.46 6.90 2.67
CA PHE A 217 2.15 5.61 2.74
C PHE A 217 3.19 5.63 3.88
N THR A 218 3.07 4.70 4.83
CA THR A 218 3.94 4.64 6.03
C THR A 218 5.05 3.60 5.94
N MET A 219 5.17 2.90 4.81
CA MET A 219 6.19 1.87 4.58
C MET A 219 7.60 2.42 4.88
N PRO A 220 8.47 1.67 5.59
CA PRO A 220 8.34 0.25 5.99
C PRO A 220 7.51 -0.01 7.26
N PHE A 221 6.98 1.01 7.92
CA PHE A 221 6.20 0.84 9.15
C PHE A 221 4.72 0.59 8.86
N LEU A 222 4.04 -0.11 9.76
CA LEU A 222 2.59 -0.12 9.76
C LEU A 222 2.05 1.24 10.20
N PRO A 223 0.89 1.68 9.66
CA PRO A 223 0.26 2.93 10.09
C PRO A 223 0.01 3.06 11.59
N SER A 224 -0.24 1.94 12.28
CA SER A 224 -0.43 1.92 13.73
C SER A 224 0.84 2.16 14.56
N GLU A 225 2.03 2.12 13.96
CA GLU A 225 3.29 2.35 14.67
C GLU A 225 3.61 3.84 14.87
N GLY A 226 2.81 4.72 14.27
CA GLY A 226 3.00 6.16 14.38
C GLY A 226 2.76 6.67 15.80
N VAL A 227 3.77 7.29 16.39
CA VAL A 227 3.68 7.92 17.71
C VAL A 227 3.48 9.42 17.56
N PRO A 228 2.46 10.03 18.19
CA PRO A 228 2.28 11.47 18.16
C PRO A 228 3.42 12.15 18.93
N GLY A 229 4.05 13.14 18.31
CA GLY A 229 5.12 13.94 18.87
C GLY A 229 5.00 15.41 18.45
N LYS A 230 5.96 16.23 18.88
CA LYS A 230 6.07 17.62 18.47
C LYS A 230 7.45 17.83 17.86
N ALA A 231 7.50 18.40 16.66
CA ALA A 231 8.74 18.73 15.99
C ALA A 231 8.68 20.16 15.46
N ILE A 232 9.85 20.76 15.30
CA ILE A 232 9.98 22.10 14.70
C ILE A 232 10.04 21.89 13.18
N VAL A 233 8.96 22.24 12.50
CA VAL A 233 8.87 22.16 11.03
C VAL A 233 8.75 23.58 10.50
N ASN A 234 9.74 24.01 9.71
CA ASN A 234 9.82 25.36 9.15
C ASN A 234 9.81 26.49 10.19
N GLY A 235 10.40 26.25 11.38
CA GLY A 235 10.49 27.23 12.47
C GLY A 235 9.31 27.23 13.44
N ASP A 236 8.23 26.52 13.12
CA ASP A 236 7.05 26.41 13.97
C ASP A 236 6.99 25.04 14.67
N VAL A 237 6.54 25.03 15.93
CA VAL A 237 6.27 23.80 16.67
C VAL A 237 4.95 23.20 16.16
N LYS A 238 5.05 22.12 15.39
CA LYS A 238 3.89 21.41 14.84
C LYS A 238 3.74 20.03 15.47
N ASP A 239 2.50 19.56 15.52
CA ASP A 239 2.18 18.19 15.89
C ASP A 239 2.54 17.27 14.72
N VAL A 240 3.38 16.27 14.99
CA VAL A 240 3.91 15.34 14.00
C VAL A 240 3.63 13.90 14.42
N LEU A 241 3.58 13.00 13.44
CA LEU A 241 3.55 11.57 13.65
C LEU A 241 4.95 11.02 13.36
N ILE A 242 5.57 10.39 14.37
CA ILE A 242 6.95 9.90 14.32
C ILE A 242 6.93 8.38 14.19
N PHE A 243 7.66 7.88 13.21
CA PHE A 243 7.95 6.46 13.02
C PHE A 243 9.44 6.27 13.26
N LYS A 244 9.78 5.38 14.19
CA LYS A 244 11.16 5.17 14.66
C LYS A 244 11.35 3.73 15.10
N TYR A 245 12.61 3.36 15.31
CA TYR A 245 13.06 2.00 15.61
C TYR A 245 12.85 1.02 14.46
N LEU A 246 12.91 -0.28 14.75
CA LEU A 246 12.70 -1.35 13.78
C LEU A 246 11.20 -1.54 13.51
N PRO A 247 10.77 -1.62 12.24
CA PRO A 247 9.38 -1.92 11.89
C PRO A 247 8.89 -3.23 12.51
N ILE A 248 7.65 -3.25 13.02
CA ILE A 248 7.08 -4.46 13.65
C ILE A 248 7.06 -5.66 12.70
N LEU A 249 6.90 -5.40 11.39
CA LEU A 249 6.86 -6.42 10.35
C LEU A 249 8.16 -7.23 10.27
N TRP A 250 9.31 -6.61 10.56
CA TRP A 250 10.61 -7.28 10.50
C TRP A 250 10.89 -8.16 11.73
N TYR A 251 10.10 -8.02 12.81
CA TYR A 251 10.12 -8.99 13.91
C TYR A 251 9.31 -10.24 13.58
N LYS A 252 8.27 -10.09 12.74
CA LYS A 252 7.33 -11.18 12.38
C LYS A 252 7.77 -11.96 11.15
N TYR A 253 8.35 -11.26 10.17
CA TYR A 253 8.81 -11.80 8.90
C TYR A 253 10.30 -11.49 8.71
N PRO A 254 11.05 -12.37 8.01
CA PRO A 254 12.44 -12.08 7.71
C PRO A 254 12.56 -10.82 6.85
N ILE A 255 13.60 -10.03 7.11
CA ILE A 255 13.90 -8.83 6.33
C ILE A 255 14.18 -9.25 4.88
N PRO A 256 13.59 -8.59 3.87
CA PRO A 256 13.85 -8.90 2.47
C PRO A 256 15.35 -8.95 2.17
N ASN A 257 15.78 -9.96 1.41
CA ASN A 257 17.20 -10.18 1.14
C ASN A 257 17.83 -9.00 0.37
N GLU A 258 17.06 -8.31 -0.49
CA GLU A 258 17.51 -7.11 -1.22
C GLU A 258 18.01 -6.01 -0.26
N ILE A 259 17.30 -5.81 0.86
CA ILE A 259 17.68 -4.81 1.87
C ILE A 259 18.94 -5.27 2.63
N ARG A 260 19.01 -6.57 2.96
CA ARG A 260 20.19 -7.14 3.65
C ARG A 260 21.44 -7.07 2.79
N GLU A 261 21.33 -7.28 1.48
CA GLU A 261 22.41 -7.11 0.52
C GLU A 261 22.84 -5.64 0.40
N PHE A 262 21.89 -4.71 0.36
CA PHE A 262 22.17 -3.27 0.36
C PHE A 262 22.93 -2.84 1.63
N TRP A 263 22.53 -3.29 2.81
CA TRP A 263 23.25 -3.01 4.06
C TRP A 263 24.67 -3.60 4.08
N TYR A 264 24.84 -4.81 3.54
CA TYR A 264 26.15 -5.46 3.53
C TYR A 264 27.14 -4.82 2.54
N ASN A 265 26.64 -4.44 1.35
CA ASN A 265 27.47 -3.94 0.26
C ASN A 265 27.68 -2.42 0.33
N GLU A 266 26.60 -1.65 0.52
CA GLU A 266 26.61 -0.20 0.38
C GLU A 266 26.64 0.54 1.73
N ARG A 267 25.82 0.12 2.71
CA ARG A 267 25.63 0.81 3.99
C ARG A 267 25.96 -0.05 5.22
N LYS A 268 27.26 -0.33 5.41
CA LYS A 268 27.78 -1.14 6.54
C LYS A 268 27.56 -0.48 7.91
N ASP A 269 27.44 0.85 7.94
CA ASP A 269 27.07 1.62 9.12
C ASP A 269 25.71 1.19 9.68
N ILE A 270 24.70 1.05 8.79
CA ILE A 270 23.37 0.57 9.15
C ILE A 270 23.45 -0.87 9.66
N LEU A 271 24.21 -1.73 8.96
CA LEU A 271 24.38 -3.13 9.36
C LEU A 271 24.95 -3.24 10.78
N ASN A 272 26.04 -2.53 11.06
CA ASN A 272 26.70 -2.56 12.36
C ASN A 272 25.77 -2.06 13.47
N TYR A 273 25.04 -0.97 13.20
CA TYR A 273 24.04 -0.45 14.13
C TYR A 273 22.92 -1.46 14.40
N MET A 274 22.36 -2.07 13.36
CA MET A 274 21.27 -3.04 13.53
C MET A 274 21.73 -4.25 14.35
N GLN A 275 22.96 -4.73 14.11
CA GLN A 275 23.54 -5.83 14.89
C GLN A 275 23.81 -5.46 16.35
N GLU A 276 24.24 -4.23 16.63
CA GLU A 276 24.52 -3.77 18.00
C GLU A 276 23.22 -3.45 18.76
N ALA A 277 22.32 -2.68 18.17
CA ALA A 277 21.08 -2.22 18.78
C ALA A 277 20.08 -3.38 19.00
N TYR A 278 20.02 -4.34 18.07
CA TYR A 278 19.08 -5.46 18.13
C TYR A 278 19.76 -6.81 18.40
N LYS A 279 20.95 -6.81 19.03
CA LYS A 279 21.69 -8.03 19.40
C LYS A 279 20.89 -9.05 20.20
N ASN A 280 19.95 -8.55 21.00
CA ASN A 280 19.11 -9.37 21.89
C ASN A 280 17.90 -9.99 21.17
N VAL A 281 17.71 -9.67 19.89
CA VAL A 281 16.59 -10.17 19.08
C VAL A 281 17.15 -11.15 18.05
N ASP A 282 16.54 -12.33 17.95
CA ASP A 282 16.95 -13.39 17.02
C ASP A 282 16.53 -13.07 15.57
N ILE A 283 17.03 -11.96 15.02
CA ILE A 283 16.77 -11.51 13.65
C ILE A 283 18.03 -11.71 12.80
N GLN A 284 17.85 -12.23 11.59
CA GLN A 284 18.92 -12.39 10.62
C GLN A 284 19.12 -11.09 9.83
N PHE A 285 20.23 -10.40 10.09
CA PHE A 285 20.59 -9.16 9.37
C PHE A 285 21.53 -9.40 8.18
N LEU A 286 22.26 -10.51 8.19
CA LEU A 286 23.19 -10.87 7.11
C LEU A 286 22.43 -11.40 5.88
N PRO A 287 22.92 -11.14 4.66
CA PRO A 287 22.30 -11.64 3.44
C PRO A 287 22.43 -13.16 3.32
N ASP A 288 21.48 -13.78 2.62
CA ASP A 288 21.38 -15.25 2.53
C ASP A 288 22.62 -15.88 1.88
N ARG A 289 23.28 -15.16 0.96
CA ARG A 289 24.54 -15.58 0.34
C ARG A 289 25.62 -15.89 1.38
N VAL A 290 25.84 -14.97 2.33
CA VAL A 290 26.88 -15.11 3.35
C VAL A 290 26.55 -16.24 4.32
N ILE A 291 25.27 -16.37 4.67
CA ILE A 291 24.79 -17.43 5.55
C ILE A 291 24.96 -18.80 4.89
N ASN A 292 24.54 -18.94 3.63
CA ASN A 292 24.69 -20.18 2.87
C ASN A 292 26.16 -20.55 2.66
N ASP A 293 27.03 -19.58 2.37
CA ASP A 293 28.47 -19.79 2.26
C ASP A 293 29.07 -20.27 3.61
N SER A 294 28.66 -19.69 4.74
CA SER A 294 29.13 -20.12 6.07
C SER A 294 28.65 -21.53 6.44
N ASN A 295 27.39 -21.86 6.15
CA ASN A 295 26.85 -23.21 6.38
C ASN A 295 27.58 -24.24 5.51
N LEU A 296 27.91 -23.89 4.25
CA LEU A 296 28.70 -24.74 3.36
C LEU A 296 30.13 -24.96 3.86
N LEU A 297 30.73 -24.00 4.58
CA LEU A 297 32.06 -24.14 5.19
C LEU A 297 32.05 -24.98 6.49
N ASP A 298 30.92 -25.08 7.18
CA ASP A 298 30.80 -25.92 8.39
C ASP A 298 30.62 -27.42 8.07
N PHE A 299 30.06 -27.78 6.92
CA PHE A 299 29.94 -29.17 6.46
C PHE A 299 31.30 -29.91 6.29
N PRO A 300 32.36 -29.33 5.70
CA PRO A 300 33.65 -29.99 5.56
C PRO A 300 34.42 -30.10 6.89
N LEU A 301 34.30 -29.15 7.81
CA LEU A 301 35.07 -29.18 9.07
C LEU A 301 34.65 -30.29 10.03
N LYS A 302 33.37 -30.69 10.01
CA LYS A 302 32.86 -31.79 10.86
C LYS A 302 33.21 -33.18 10.33
N GLN A 303 33.54 -33.31 9.04
CA GLN A 303 34.03 -34.56 8.44
C GLN A 303 35.55 -34.73 8.57
N ILE A 304 36.31 -33.63 8.64
CA ILE A 304 37.78 -33.69 8.72
C ILE A 304 38.28 -34.09 10.12
N SER A 305 37.49 -33.93 11.18
CA SER A 305 37.91 -34.27 12.55
C SER A 305 37.81 -35.76 12.93
N LEU A 306 37.43 -36.66 12.02
CA LEU A 306 37.23 -38.09 12.33
C LEU A 306 38.25 -39.07 11.72
N ASN A 307 39.26 -38.61 10.99
CA ASN A 307 40.30 -39.49 10.45
C ASN A 307 41.70 -38.94 10.74
N LEU A 308 42.14 -39.08 11.99
CA LEU A 308 43.55 -38.95 12.35
C LEU A 308 43.97 -40.24 13.08
N PHE A 309 44.18 -41.29 12.29
CA PHE A 309 44.96 -42.47 12.67
C PHE A 309 46.20 -42.56 11.76
N PRO A 310 47.33 -43.08 12.28
CA PRO A 310 48.67 -42.65 11.88
C PRO A 310 49.20 -43.36 10.65
N SER A 311 50.09 -42.65 9.97
CA SER A 311 50.96 -43.15 8.91
C SER A 311 51.77 -44.37 9.34
N GLU A 312 51.68 -45.47 8.59
CA GLU A 312 52.76 -46.47 8.51
C GLU A 312 52.63 -47.33 7.24
N GLN A 313 53.77 -47.47 6.54
CA GLN A 313 54.16 -48.54 5.59
C GLN A 313 53.82 -48.42 4.08
N LEU A 314 54.75 -47.76 3.36
CA LEU A 314 55.63 -48.27 2.28
C LEU A 314 55.09 -49.14 1.12
N ASN A 315 55.30 -48.58 -0.09
CA ASN A 315 55.79 -49.15 -1.36
C ASN A 315 55.06 -50.33 -2.05
N SER A 316 54.52 -50.09 -3.26
CA SER A 316 55.09 -50.61 -4.53
C SER A 316 54.30 -50.16 -5.76
N ASN A 317 55.00 -49.55 -6.73
CA ASN A 317 54.73 -49.41 -8.17
C ASN A 317 53.33 -49.73 -8.71
N LEU A 318 52.64 -48.70 -9.22
CA LEU A 318 51.76 -48.81 -10.39
C LEU A 318 51.64 -47.43 -11.05
N ILE A 319 52.39 -47.24 -12.15
CA ILE A 319 52.05 -46.26 -13.18
C ILE A 319 50.72 -46.73 -13.78
N ILE A 320 49.71 -45.86 -13.92
CA ILE A 320 48.78 -45.80 -15.06
C ILE A 320 47.81 -44.60 -14.89
N SER A 321 47.88 -43.72 -15.89
CA SER A 321 46.90 -42.78 -16.46
C SER A 321 45.95 -41.97 -15.55
N SER A 322 46.08 -40.66 -15.70
CA SER A 322 45.03 -39.66 -15.53
C SER A 322 43.76 -40.02 -16.32
N GLN A 323 42.67 -40.38 -15.63
CA GLN A 323 41.34 -40.36 -16.21
C GLN A 323 40.70 -38.99 -15.96
N PHE A 324 40.74 -38.17 -17.00
CA PHE A 324 40.02 -36.90 -17.13
C PHE A 324 38.80 -37.07 -18.06
N ASP A 325 38.19 -38.27 -18.06
CA ASP A 325 37.18 -38.65 -19.07
C ASP A 325 35.73 -38.28 -18.69
N SER A 326 35.46 -37.85 -17.46
CA SER A 326 34.09 -37.52 -17.04
C SER A 326 33.59 -36.14 -17.49
N VAL A 327 34.48 -35.24 -17.94
CA VAL A 327 34.11 -33.86 -18.30
C VAL A 327 33.77 -33.71 -19.80
N GLN A 328 34.32 -34.58 -20.65
CA GLN A 328 34.10 -34.54 -22.10
C GLN A 328 32.76 -35.17 -22.54
N GLU A 329 32.27 -36.21 -21.85
CA GLU A 329 30.96 -36.80 -22.15
C GLU A 329 29.78 -35.89 -21.74
N ILE A 330 29.95 -35.10 -20.68
CA ILE A 330 28.91 -34.15 -20.21
C ILE A 330 28.79 -32.96 -21.17
N THR A 331 29.90 -32.50 -21.75
CA THR A 331 29.90 -31.38 -22.71
C THR A 331 29.36 -31.78 -24.08
N HIS A 332 29.55 -33.02 -24.50
CA HIS A 332 28.95 -33.53 -25.75
C HIS A 332 27.45 -33.81 -25.64
N SER A 333 26.96 -34.25 -24.47
CA SER A 333 25.52 -34.48 -24.27
C SER A 333 24.72 -33.18 -24.16
N LEU A 334 25.29 -32.13 -23.54
CA LEU A 334 24.65 -30.81 -23.44
C LEU A 334 24.60 -30.07 -24.79
N THR A 335 25.62 -30.24 -25.63
CA THR A 335 25.64 -29.64 -26.98
C THR A 335 24.61 -30.28 -27.91
N GLN A 336 24.45 -31.61 -27.88
CA GLN A 336 23.39 -32.29 -28.64
C GLN A 336 21.98 -31.94 -28.16
N GLN A 337 21.77 -31.76 -26.85
CA GLN A 337 20.48 -31.33 -26.31
C GLN A 337 20.14 -29.89 -26.71
N LEU A 338 21.11 -28.97 -26.69
CA LEU A 338 20.92 -27.59 -27.13
C LEU A 338 20.64 -27.49 -28.64
N GLU A 339 21.33 -28.26 -29.48
CA GLU A 339 21.04 -28.29 -30.93
C GLU A 339 19.64 -28.82 -31.24
N SER A 340 19.18 -29.84 -30.50
CA SER A 340 17.81 -30.36 -30.65
C SER A 340 16.74 -29.34 -30.25
N TYR A 341 17.03 -28.51 -29.25
CA TYR A 341 16.11 -27.47 -28.78
C TYR A 341 16.05 -26.27 -29.73
N ILE A 342 17.19 -25.89 -30.32
CA ILE A 342 17.26 -24.81 -31.32
C ILE A 342 16.56 -25.22 -32.62
N PHE A 343 16.66 -26.49 -33.03
CA PHE A 343 15.94 -27.02 -34.20
C PHE A 343 14.42 -27.17 -33.96
N PHE A 344 14.00 -27.37 -32.71
CA PHE A 344 12.57 -27.39 -32.35
C PHE A 344 11.97 -25.98 -32.35
N VAL A 345 12.70 -24.99 -31.82
CA VAL A 345 12.25 -23.58 -31.76
C VAL A 345 12.21 -22.93 -33.14
N SER A 346 13.14 -23.26 -34.04
CA SER A 346 13.13 -22.71 -35.42
C SER A 346 12.00 -23.25 -36.30
N ASN A 347 11.42 -24.41 -35.97
CA ASN A 347 10.28 -24.99 -36.69
C ASN A 347 8.91 -24.53 -36.15
N LEU A 348 8.87 -23.72 -35.09
CA LEU A 348 7.64 -23.20 -34.48
C LEU A 348 7.29 -21.76 -34.90
N SER A 349 8.09 -21.15 -35.77
CA SER A 349 7.78 -19.87 -36.38
C SER A 349 7.44 -20.04 -37.87
N PHE A 350 6.18 -20.37 -38.14
CA PHE A 350 5.48 -20.10 -39.40
C PHE A 350 4.04 -19.71 -39.11
#